data_AF-A0A1C6D4T9-F1
#
_entry.id   AF-A0A1C6D4T9-F1
#
_cell.length_a   1.000
_cell.length_b   1.000
_cell.length_c   1.000
_cell.angle_alpha   90.00
_cell.angle_beta   90.00
_cell.angle_gamma   90.00
#
_symmetry.space_group_name_H-M   'P 1'
#
loop_
_entity.id
_entity.type
_entity.pdbx_description
1 polymer ?
#
loop_
_entity_poly.entity_id
_entity_poly.type
_entity_poly.pdbx_seq_one_letter_code
_entity_poly.pdbx_strand_id
1 'polypeptide(L)'
;MFKSHKKLKIFCVLYSIILIINSVFVIRRQIERYDKNIVSLESLKIKSIMYIGKPTWNDCYEEFRIDDKEAANELSDYLNSLELIEETESYFTALREKYVRIYTHSYDITISGNYLSVHKSEDCDCVYTDYYIINSRYNYITGSSTAYNFISKTIRKYGVEI
;
A
#
# COMPACT_ATOMS: atom_id res chain seq x y z
N MET A 1 40.65 -25.75 36.94
CA MET A 1 39.26 -25.51 36.46
C MET A 1 38.99 -24.12 35.85
N PHE A 2 39.93 -23.15 35.84
CA PHE A 2 39.63 -21.77 35.41
C PHE A 2 39.89 -21.42 33.93
N LYS A 3 40.63 -22.25 33.16
CA LYS A 3 40.96 -21.97 31.74
C LYS A 3 39.77 -22.17 30.78
N SER A 4 38.83 -23.05 31.11
CA SER A 4 37.68 -23.39 30.26
C SER A 4 36.65 -22.24 30.17
N HIS A 5 36.34 -21.61 31.31
CA HIS A 5 35.37 -20.49 31.36
C HIS A 5 35.83 -19.25 30.60
N LYS A 6 37.14 -18.97 30.55
CA LYS A 6 37.67 -17.82 29.80
C LYS A 6 37.53 -18.02 28.29
N LYS A 7 37.79 -19.24 27.80
CA LYS A 7 37.59 -19.61 26.39
C LYS A 7 36.11 -19.60 26.01
N LEU A 8 35.24 -20.10 26.89
CA LEU A 8 33.78 -20.08 26.68
C LEU A 8 33.23 -18.65 26.61
N LYS A 9 33.67 -17.75 27.50
CA LYS A 9 33.29 -16.32 27.44
C LYS A 9 33.72 -15.65 26.15
N ILE A 10 34.95 -15.90 25.69
CA ILE A 10 35.46 -15.36 24.41
C ILE A 10 34.64 -15.90 23.24
N PHE A 11 34.31 -17.19 23.24
CA PHE A 11 33.46 -17.80 22.22
C PHE A 11 32.06 -17.18 22.20
N CYS A 12 31.40 -17.02 23.35
CA CYS A 12 30.09 -16.38 23.43
C CYS A 12 30.11 -14.93 22.91
N VAL A 13 31.16 -14.16 23.25
CA VAL A 13 31.31 -12.79 22.74
C VAL A 13 31.47 -12.77 21.22
N LEU A 14 32.34 -13.63 20.68
CA LEU A 14 32.54 -13.73 19.22
C LEU A 14 31.26 -14.18 18.50
N TYR A 15 30.53 -15.15 19.06
CA TYR A 15 29.27 -15.62 18.49
C TYR A 15 28.19 -14.53 18.51
N SER A 16 28.06 -13.78 19.60
CA SER A 16 27.15 -12.64 19.67
C SER A 16 27.50 -11.55 18.66
N ILE A 17 28.79 -11.27 18.45
CA ILE A 17 29.24 -10.32 17.42
C ILE A 17 28.85 -10.80 16.02
N ILE A 18 29.03 -12.09 15.71
CA ILE A 18 28.61 -12.67 14.42
C ILE A 18 27.10 -12.55 14.23
N LEU A 19 26.30 -12.84 15.27
CA LEU A 19 24.84 -12.67 15.19
C LEU A 19 24.42 -11.22 14.94
N ILE A 20 25.08 -10.25 15.59
CA ILE A 20 24.81 -8.82 15.38
C ILE A 20 25.20 -8.40 13.96
N ILE A 21 26.35 -8.83 13.45
CA ILE A 21 26.77 -8.52 12.07
C ILE A 21 25.77 -9.10 11.06
N ASN A 22 25.34 -10.35 11.26
CA ASN A 22 24.35 -10.98 10.40
C ASN A 22 23.00 -10.27 10.45
N SER A 23 22.52 -9.89 11.64
CA SER A 23 21.24 -9.17 11.75
C SER A 23 21.31 -7.79 11.09
N VAL A 24 22.41 -7.06 11.26
CA VAL A 24 22.64 -5.77 10.58
C VAL A 24 22.67 -5.95 9.07
N PHE A 25 23.34 -7.00 8.55
CA PHE A 25 23.39 -7.27 7.12
C PHE A 25 22.01 -7.62 6.53
N VAL A 26 21.22 -8.42 7.25
CA VAL A 26 19.83 -8.75 6.85
C VAL A 26 18.96 -7.49 6.84
N ILE A 27 19.02 -6.67 7.90
CA ILE A 27 18.28 -5.41 7.99
C ILE A 27 18.68 -4.47 6.85
N ARG A 28 19.99 -4.30 6.61
CA ARG A 28 20.48 -3.45 5.52
C ARG A 28 20.01 -3.94 4.15
N ARG A 29 20.04 -5.24 3.90
CA ARG A 29 19.55 -5.82 2.64
C ARG A 29 18.04 -5.63 2.48
N GLN A 30 17.26 -5.66 3.56
CA GLN A 30 15.84 -5.30 3.51
C GLN A 30 15.66 -3.82 3.19
N ILE A 31 16.36 -2.92 3.88
CA ILE A 31 16.32 -1.47 3.62
C ILE A 31 16.71 -1.15 2.18
N GLU A 32 17.78 -1.74 1.65
CA GLU A 32 18.20 -1.53 0.26
C GLU A 32 17.18 -2.06 -0.76
N ARG A 33 16.41 -3.09 -0.39
CA ARG A 33 15.30 -3.60 -1.21
C ARG A 33 14.07 -2.69 -1.14
N TYR A 34 13.79 -2.12 0.04
CA TYR A 34 12.79 -1.09 0.22
C TYR A 34 13.12 0.13 -0.63
N ASP A 35 14.32 0.72 -0.47
CA ASP A 35 14.75 1.95 -1.18
C ASP A 35 14.76 1.80 -2.71
N LYS A 36 15.15 0.62 -3.24
CA LYS A 36 15.23 0.41 -4.69
C LYS A 36 13.87 0.29 -5.39
N ASN A 37 12.82 -0.02 -4.64
CA ASN A 37 11.49 -0.29 -5.17
C ASN A 37 10.47 0.76 -4.71
N ILE A 38 10.91 1.87 -4.08
CA ILE A 38 9.99 2.95 -3.73
C ILE A 38 9.55 3.65 -5.02
N VAL A 39 8.24 3.66 -5.25
CA VAL A 39 7.58 4.34 -6.36
C VAL A 39 6.60 5.35 -5.79
N SER A 40 6.40 6.46 -6.49
CA SER A 40 5.33 7.41 -6.20
C SER A 40 4.24 7.30 -7.26
N LEU A 41 2.96 7.40 -6.86
CA LEU A 41 1.85 7.50 -7.83
C LEU A 41 1.90 8.78 -8.66
N GLU A 42 2.58 9.83 -8.21
CA GLU A 42 2.83 11.03 -9.04
C GLU A 42 3.47 10.65 -10.38
N SER A 43 4.31 9.60 -10.41
CA SER A 43 4.90 9.08 -11.64
C SER A 43 3.86 8.57 -12.65
N LEU A 44 2.68 8.13 -12.17
CA LEU A 44 1.55 7.71 -12.98
C LEU A 44 0.71 8.90 -13.47
N LYS A 45 0.86 10.08 -12.86
CA LYS A 45 0.18 11.35 -13.21
C LYS A 45 -1.34 11.25 -13.14
N ILE A 46 -1.88 10.91 -11.96
CA ILE A 46 -3.33 10.95 -11.73
C ILE A 46 -3.78 12.42 -11.80
N LYS A 47 -4.60 12.75 -12.81
CA LYS A 47 -5.06 14.12 -13.11
C LYS A 47 -6.56 14.32 -12.89
N SER A 48 -7.34 13.26 -13.02
CA SER A 48 -8.80 13.33 -12.94
C SER A 48 -9.37 12.04 -12.39
N ILE A 49 -10.33 12.19 -11.49
CA ILE A 49 -11.10 11.10 -10.92
C ILE A 49 -12.47 11.14 -11.59
N MET A 50 -12.90 10.03 -12.19
CA MET A 50 -14.17 9.91 -12.88
C MET A 50 -15.27 9.52 -11.89
N TYR A 51 -15.11 8.38 -11.24
CA TYR A 51 -16.00 7.89 -10.20
C TYR A 51 -15.28 6.90 -9.28
N ILE A 52 -15.90 6.61 -8.15
CA ILE A 52 -15.36 5.74 -7.10
C ILE A 52 -16.37 4.64 -6.81
N GLY A 53 -15.96 3.39 -6.98
CA GLY A 53 -16.75 2.20 -6.63
C GLY A 53 -16.44 1.73 -5.21
N LYS A 54 -17.48 1.44 -4.43
CA LYS A 54 -17.35 0.87 -3.08
C LYS A 54 -18.20 -0.40 -2.94
N PRO A 55 -17.63 -1.51 -2.44
CA PRO A 55 -18.35 -2.77 -2.30
C PRO A 55 -19.42 -2.67 -1.21
N THR A 56 -20.56 -3.28 -1.50
CA THR A 56 -21.68 -3.53 -0.60
C THR A 56 -21.65 -4.98 -0.10
N TRP A 57 -22.61 -5.36 0.74
CA TRP A 57 -22.68 -6.69 1.36
C TRP A 57 -22.77 -7.87 0.38
N ASN A 58 -23.14 -7.64 -0.89
CA ASN A 58 -23.35 -8.69 -1.90
C ASN A 58 -22.32 -8.65 -3.03
N ASP A 59 -21.12 -8.10 -2.79
CA ASP A 59 -20.10 -7.84 -3.83
C ASP A 59 -20.60 -6.92 -4.97
N CYS A 60 -21.76 -6.27 -4.82
CA CYS A 60 -22.21 -5.18 -5.69
C CYS A 60 -21.47 -3.88 -5.32
N TYR A 61 -21.34 -2.95 -6.25
CA TYR A 61 -20.71 -1.65 -6.01
C TYR A 61 -21.76 -0.55 -5.94
N GLU A 62 -21.62 0.34 -4.97
CA GLU A 62 -22.15 1.70 -5.06
C GLU A 62 -21.10 2.55 -5.76
N GLU A 63 -21.53 3.31 -6.76
CA GLU A 63 -20.66 4.20 -7.53
C GLU A 63 -20.93 5.65 -7.15
N PHE A 64 -19.86 6.41 -6.95
CA PHE A 64 -19.93 7.79 -6.50
C PHE A 64 -19.13 8.70 -7.43
N ARG A 65 -19.71 9.83 -7.81
CA ARG A 65 -19.01 10.95 -8.44
C ARG A 65 -18.62 11.97 -7.37
N ILE A 66 -17.51 12.67 -7.57
CA ILE A 66 -17.15 13.85 -6.78
C ILE A 66 -17.24 15.07 -7.70
N ASP A 67 -18.32 15.84 -7.55
CA ASP A 67 -18.59 17.02 -8.38
C ASP A 67 -17.84 18.26 -7.88
N ASP A 68 -17.51 18.28 -6.59
CA ASP A 68 -16.70 19.32 -5.99
C ASP A 68 -15.26 19.24 -6.52
N LYS A 69 -14.88 20.24 -7.32
CA LYS A 69 -13.56 20.30 -7.98
C LYS A 69 -12.41 20.35 -6.98
N GLU A 70 -12.57 21.02 -5.84
CA GLU A 70 -11.52 21.10 -4.83
C GLU A 70 -11.34 19.74 -4.15
N ALA A 71 -12.43 19.06 -3.80
CA ALA A 71 -12.39 17.72 -3.22
C ALA A 71 -11.81 16.67 -4.19
N ALA A 72 -12.14 16.77 -5.48
CA ALA A 72 -11.57 15.90 -6.51
C ALA A 72 -10.05 16.11 -6.66
N ASN A 73 -9.59 17.37 -6.61
CA ASN A 73 -8.17 17.69 -6.62
C ASN A 73 -7.46 17.21 -5.35
N GLU A 74 -8.03 17.44 -4.17
CA GLU A 74 -7.47 16.99 -2.90
C GLU A 74 -7.31 15.46 -2.88
N LEU A 75 -8.30 14.72 -3.40
CA LEU A 75 -8.20 13.28 -3.52
C LEU A 75 -7.12 12.85 -4.53
N SER A 76 -7.01 13.55 -5.66
CA SER A 76 -5.95 13.29 -6.65
C SER A 76 -4.56 13.55 -6.05
N ASP A 77 -4.39 14.67 -5.34
CA ASP A 77 -3.14 15.04 -4.67
C ASP A 77 -2.77 14.04 -3.58
N TYR A 78 -3.76 13.59 -2.79
CA TYR A 78 -3.56 12.54 -1.79
C TYR A 78 -3.06 11.23 -2.40
N LEU A 79 -3.65 10.80 -3.52
CA LEU A 79 -3.19 9.60 -4.21
C LEU A 79 -1.77 9.79 -4.74
N ASN A 80 -1.49 10.91 -5.40
CA ASN A 80 -0.15 11.21 -5.92
C ASN A 80 0.90 11.35 -4.81
N SER A 81 0.51 11.69 -3.58
CA SER A 81 1.44 11.78 -2.44
C SER A 81 1.71 10.44 -1.73
N LEU A 82 1.11 9.33 -2.17
CA LEU A 82 1.39 8.02 -1.58
C LEU A 82 2.79 7.54 -1.99
N GLU A 83 3.58 7.22 -0.98
CA GLU A 83 4.83 6.47 -1.16
C GLU A 83 4.51 4.97 -1.17
N LEU A 84 4.97 4.29 -2.21
CA LEU A 84 4.63 2.90 -2.50
C LEU A 84 5.88 2.05 -2.64
N ILE A 85 5.78 0.75 -2.37
CA ILE A 85 6.81 -0.25 -2.73
C ILE A 85 6.19 -1.22 -3.72
N GLU A 86 6.81 -1.38 -4.89
CA GLU A 86 6.34 -2.35 -5.89
C GLU A 86 6.55 -3.79 -5.40
N GLU A 87 5.48 -4.58 -5.45
CA GLU A 87 5.45 -5.98 -5.04
C GLU A 87 5.54 -6.89 -6.26
N THR A 88 6.65 -7.63 -6.39
CA THR A 88 6.91 -8.52 -7.53
C THR A 88 6.12 -9.82 -7.49
N GLU A 89 5.62 -10.20 -6.32
CA GLU A 89 4.72 -11.34 -6.13
C GLU A 89 3.37 -10.75 -5.71
N SER A 90 2.30 -11.08 -6.45
CA SER A 90 0.97 -10.57 -6.12
C SER A 90 0.51 -11.16 -4.78
N TYR A 91 0.62 -10.36 -3.73
CA TYR A 91 0.00 -10.63 -2.42
C TYR A 91 -1.45 -10.17 -2.37
N PHE A 92 -1.99 -9.64 -3.49
CA PHE A 92 -3.37 -9.23 -3.63
C PHE A 92 -4.28 -10.46 -3.71
N THR A 93 -4.30 -11.23 -2.63
CA THR A 93 -5.53 -11.90 -2.24
C THR A 93 -6.50 -10.76 -2.00
N ALA A 94 -7.51 -10.63 -2.86
CA ALA A 94 -8.71 -9.88 -2.56
C ALA A 94 -9.35 -10.52 -1.33
N LEU A 95 -8.75 -10.29 -0.16
CA LEU A 95 -9.39 -10.45 1.11
C LEU A 95 -10.67 -9.65 0.93
N ARG A 96 -11.82 -10.29 1.18
CA ARG A 96 -13.17 -9.69 1.11
C ARG A 96 -13.36 -8.50 2.07
N GLU A 97 -12.26 -7.93 2.53
CA GLU A 97 -12.12 -6.83 3.44
C GLU A 97 -12.22 -5.54 2.61
N LYS A 98 -13.15 -4.69 3.02
CA LYS A 98 -13.39 -3.30 2.59
C LYS A 98 -12.30 -2.71 1.68
N TYR A 99 -12.58 -2.66 0.39
CA TYR A 99 -11.75 -1.98 -0.60
C TYR A 99 -12.51 -0.84 -1.27
N VAL A 100 -11.81 -0.01 -2.03
CA VAL A 100 -12.40 1.00 -2.92
C VAL A 100 -11.74 0.91 -4.29
N ARG A 101 -12.53 1.15 -5.33
CA ARG A 101 -12.03 1.26 -6.71
C ARG A 101 -12.16 2.71 -7.14
N ILE A 102 -11.10 3.27 -7.69
CA ILE A 102 -11.06 4.64 -8.19
C ILE A 102 -10.81 4.54 -9.68
N TYR A 103 -11.76 5.01 -10.46
CA TYR A 103 -11.65 5.06 -11.91
C TYR A 103 -11.15 6.44 -12.30
N THR A 104 -10.05 6.47 -13.02
CA THR A 104 -9.46 7.68 -13.58
C THR A 104 -9.54 7.61 -15.09
N HIS A 105 -9.11 8.65 -15.80
CA HIS A 105 -9.08 8.60 -17.26
C HIS A 105 -8.07 7.59 -17.83
N SER A 106 -7.04 7.22 -17.05
CA SER A 106 -5.90 6.42 -17.56
C SER A 106 -5.67 5.13 -16.78
N TYR A 107 -6.22 5.03 -15.57
CA TYR A 107 -5.99 3.93 -14.65
C TYR A 107 -7.20 3.61 -13.80
N ASP A 108 -7.31 2.33 -13.47
CA ASP A 108 -8.19 1.79 -12.46
C ASP A 108 -7.33 1.45 -11.24
N ILE A 109 -7.65 2.07 -10.10
CA ILE A 109 -6.88 1.93 -8.86
C ILE A 109 -7.75 1.22 -7.84
N THR A 110 -7.28 0.08 -7.32
CA THR A 110 -7.94 -0.62 -6.22
C THR A 110 -7.13 -0.47 -4.95
N ILE A 111 -7.75 -0.03 -3.86
CA ILE A 111 -7.11 0.10 -2.55
C ILE A 111 -7.78 -0.85 -1.57
N SER A 112 -7.02 -1.78 -0.99
CA SER A 112 -7.46 -2.71 0.03
C SER A 112 -6.44 -2.82 1.15
N GLY A 113 -6.82 -2.37 2.35
CA GLY A 113 -5.93 -2.36 3.51
C GLY A 113 -4.60 -1.64 3.25
N ASN A 114 -3.50 -2.39 3.33
CA ASN A 114 -2.14 -1.90 3.07
C ASN A 114 -1.77 -1.80 1.60
N TYR A 115 -2.58 -2.35 0.71
CA TYR A 115 -2.19 -2.59 -0.66
C TYR A 115 -2.98 -1.72 -1.62
N LEU A 116 -2.32 -1.39 -2.72
CA LEU A 116 -2.85 -0.65 -3.83
C LEU A 116 -2.49 -1.41 -5.11
N SER A 117 -3.47 -1.64 -5.97
CA SER A 117 -3.28 -2.27 -7.27
C SER A 117 -3.63 -1.26 -8.35
N VAL A 118 -2.77 -1.11 -9.35
CA VAL A 118 -3.00 -0.22 -10.50
C VAL A 118 -3.12 -1.04 -11.77
N HIS A 119 -4.12 -0.70 -12.57
CA HIS A 119 -4.36 -1.21 -13.90
C HIS A 119 -4.56 -0.06 -14.88
N LYS A 120 -4.14 -0.23 -16.14
CA LYS A 120 -4.41 0.76 -17.19
C LYS A 120 -5.79 0.51 -17.77
N SER A 121 -6.67 1.51 -17.70
CA SER A 121 -8.09 1.37 -18.05
C SER A 121 -8.35 0.97 -19.52
N GLU A 122 -7.38 1.17 -20.42
CA GLU A 122 -7.51 0.84 -21.86
C GLU A 122 -6.96 -0.55 -22.23
N ASP A 123 -6.18 -1.18 -21.35
CA ASP A 123 -5.56 -2.47 -21.65
C ASP A 123 -6.50 -3.63 -21.23
N CYS A 124 -6.98 -4.40 -22.20
CA CYS A 124 -7.75 -5.63 -21.96
C CYS A 124 -6.90 -6.76 -21.34
N ASP A 125 -5.59 -6.56 -21.22
CA ASP A 125 -4.69 -7.47 -20.55
C ASP A 125 -4.83 -7.27 -19.03
N CYS A 126 -5.15 -8.36 -18.31
CA CYS A 126 -5.33 -8.41 -16.85
C CYS A 126 -4.02 -8.23 -16.07
N VAL A 127 -3.08 -7.41 -16.56
CA VAL A 127 -1.78 -7.19 -15.92
C VAL A 127 -1.93 -6.02 -14.95
N TYR A 128 -1.98 -6.37 -13.67
CA TYR A 128 -1.99 -5.42 -12.56
C TYR A 128 -0.57 -5.24 -12.03
N THR A 129 -0.24 -4.04 -11.58
CA THR A 129 0.93 -3.81 -10.74
C THR A 129 0.47 -3.56 -9.31
N ASP A 130 0.96 -4.39 -8.39
CA ASP A 130 0.61 -4.33 -6.98
C ASP A 130 1.68 -3.58 -6.19
N TYR A 131 1.22 -2.82 -5.21
CA TYR A 131 2.05 -1.96 -4.38
C TYR A 131 1.65 -2.06 -2.91
N TYR A 132 2.65 -2.04 -2.02
CA TYR A 132 2.47 -1.80 -0.60
C TYR A 132 2.52 -0.31 -0.29
N ILE A 133 1.51 0.22 0.41
CA ILE A 133 1.43 1.63 0.82
C ILE A 133 2.27 1.85 2.08
N ILE A 134 3.32 2.67 1.96
CA ILE A 134 4.14 3.07 3.11
C ILE A 134 3.25 3.85 4.11
N ASN A 135 3.42 3.56 5.40
CA ASN A 135 2.69 4.23 6.49
C ASN A 135 1.15 4.12 6.41
N SER A 136 0.62 3.07 5.79
CA SER A 136 -0.83 2.80 5.67
C SER A 136 -1.62 2.83 6.99
N ARG A 137 -0.99 2.54 8.15
CA ARG A 137 -1.61 2.34 9.47
C ARG A 137 -2.79 1.36 9.45
N TYR A 138 -2.73 0.31 8.64
CA TYR A 138 -3.81 -0.68 8.57
C TYR A 138 -4.06 -1.35 9.91
N ASN A 139 -5.35 -1.46 10.25
CA ASN A 139 -5.81 -2.15 11.44
C ASN A 139 -6.62 -3.38 11.02
N TYR A 140 -6.09 -4.57 11.36
CA TYR A 140 -6.71 -5.86 11.07
C TYR A 140 -8.05 -6.08 11.78
N ILE A 141 -8.31 -5.37 12.89
CA ILE A 141 -9.56 -5.50 13.66
C ILE A 141 -10.71 -4.80 12.92
N THR A 142 -10.44 -3.62 12.35
CA THR A 142 -11.48 -2.82 11.66
C THR A 142 -11.50 -3.05 10.15
N GLY A 143 -10.46 -3.66 9.61
CA GLY A 143 -10.24 -3.88 8.17
C GLY A 143 -10.08 -2.56 7.42
N SER A 144 -9.42 -1.55 8.01
CA SER A 144 -9.31 -0.20 7.42
C SER A 144 -7.91 0.37 7.53
N SER A 145 -7.44 1.03 6.47
CA SER A 145 -6.19 1.82 6.44
C SER A 145 -6.46 3.33 6.40
N THR A 146 -5.39 4.12 6.54
CA THR A 146 -5.43 5.58 6.41
C THR A 146 -5.99 5.99 5.05
N ALA A 147 -5.56 5.33 3.97
CA ALA A 147 -6.05 5.59 2.61
C ALA A 147 -7.54 5.29 2.48
N TYR A 148 -7.97 4.09 2.89
CA TYR A 148 -9.37 3.72 2.86
C TYR A 148 -10.25 4.70 3.68
N ASN A 149 -9.77 5.12 4.85
CA ASN A 149 -10.48 6.06 5.72
C ASN A 149 -10.55 7.46 5.14
N PHE A 150 -9.48 7.94 4.50
CA PHE A 150 -9.47 9.21 3.79
C PHE A 150 -10.53 9.21 2.68
N ILE A 151 -10.46 8.24 1.77
CA ILE A 151 -11.37 8.11 0.63
C ILE A 151 -12.83 7.96 1.11
N SER A 152 -13.07 7.13 2.12
CA SER A 152 -14.42 6.96 2.69
C SER A 152 -14.98 8.25 3.30
N LYS A 153 -14.15 9.09 3.92
CA LYS A 153 -14.56 10.39 4.42
C LYS A 153 -14.87 11.36 3.28
N THR A 154 -14.05 11.35 2.23
CA THR A 154 -14.28 12.17 1.03
C THR A 154 -15.61 11.81 0.37
N ILE A 155 -15.88 10.52 0.14
CA ILE A 155 -17.17 10.04 -0.40
C ILE A 155 -18.34 10.47 0.49
N ARG A 156 -18.26 10.27 1.81
CA ARG A 156 -19.35 10.66 2.72
C ARG A 156 -19.67 12.15 2.66
N LYS A 157 -18.67 13.00 2.41
CA LYS A 157 -18.82 14.46 2.44
C LYS A 157 -19.19 15.05 1.08
N TYR A 158 -18.65 14.49 -0.01
CA TYR A 158 -18.72 15.08 -1.35
C TYR A 158 -19.22 14.13 -2.43
N GLY A 159 -19.42 12.85 -2.10
CA GLY A 159 -19.86 11.83 -3.04
C GLY A 159 -21.33 12.02 -3.41
N VAL A 160 -21.60 11.97 -4.70
CA VAL A 160 -22.94 11.90 -5.29
C VAL A 160 -23.08 10.50 -5.88
N GLU A 161 -23.99 9.71 -5.34
CA GLU A 161 -24.32 8.37 -5.86
C GLU A 161 -24.85 8.47 -7.30
N ILE A 162 -24.42 7.57 -8.19
CA ILE A 162 -24.73 7.60 -9.63
C ILE A 162 -25.58 6.39 -10.04
#